data_AF-A0A2R7LGU1-F1
#
_entry.id   AF-A0A2R7LGU1-F1
#
_cell.length_a   1.000
_cell.length_b   1.000
_cell.length_c   1.000
_cell.angle_alpha   90.00
_cell.angle_beta   90.00
_cell.angle_gamma   90.00
#
_symmetry.space_group_name_H-M   'P 1'
#
loop_
_entity.id
_entity.type
_entity.pdbx_description
1 polymer ?
#
loop_
_entity_poly.entity_id
_entity_poly.type
_entity_poly.pdbx_seq_one_letter_code
_entity_poly.pdbx_strand_id
1 'polypeptide(L)' 'QKGLPLDMDVYDLAEWSCLGPLTEISLDNGSAPVEIPDFTRGGWNKLQKLEFSE' A
#
# COMPACT_ATOMS: atom_id res chain seq x y z
N GLN A 1 23.69 1.88 -14.35
CA GLN A 1 22.52 2.06 -13.46
C GLN A 1 22.94 2.95 -12.30
N LYS A 2 22.20 4.01 -11.95
CA LYS A 2 22.58 4.99 -10.91
C LYS A 2 22.26 4.56 -9.47
N GLY A 3 21.65 3.38 -9.28
CA GLY A 3 21.32 2.84 -7.95
C GLY A 3 20.31 3.69 -7.16
N LEU A 4 19.51 4.49 -7.85
CA LEU A 4 18.48 5.31 -7.22
C LEU A 4 17.34 4.42 -6.72
N PRO A 5 16.68 4.81 -5.61
CA PRO A 5 15.44 4.15 -5.20
C PRO A 5 14.38 4.26 -6.30
N LEU A 6 13.46 3.30 -6.33
CA LEU A 6 12.31 3.34 -7.22
C LEU A 6 11.29 4.35 -6.72
N ASP A 7 10.53 4.93 -7.64
CA ASP A 7 9.43 5.83 -7.30
C ASP A 7 8.28 5.11 -6.57
N MET A 8 8.18 3.79 -6.76
CA MET A 8 7.21 2.90 -6.11
C MET A 8 7.94 1.67 -5.56
N ASP A 9 7.69 1.32 -4.30
CA ASP A 9 8.29 0.17 -3.64
C ASP A 9 7.36 -1.06 -3.60
N VAL A 10 7.83 -2.15 -2.99
CA VAL A 10 7.08 -3.40 -2.89
C VAL A 10 5.84 -3.30 -2.00
N TYR A 11 5.87 -2.39 -1.01
CA TYR A 11 4.79 -2.22 -0.05
C TYR A 11 3.65 -1.42 -0.67
N ASP A 12 3.94 -0.45 -1.55
CA ASP A 12 2.93 0.25 -2.36
C ASP A 12 2.11 -0.77 -3.19
N LEU A 13 2.82 -1.68 -3.89
CA LEU A 13 2.16 -2.71 -4.69
C LEU A 13 1.39 -3.72 -3.82
N ALA A 14 1.89 -4.06 -2.63
CA ALA A 14 1.19 -4.95 -1.72
C ALA A 14 -0.14 -4.35 -1.23
N GLU A 15 -0.14 -3.05 -0.92
CA GLU A 15 -1.34 -2.31 -0.55
C GLU A 15 -2.36 -2.26 -1.68
N TRP A 16 -1.96 -2.01 -2.92
CA TRP A 16 -2.89 -2.01 -4.05
C TRP A 16 -3.42 -3.40 -4.37
N SER A 17 -2.58 -4.43 -4.27
CA SER A 17 -2.96 -5.81 -4.59
C SER A 17 -3.95 -6.40 -3.57
N CYS A 18 -3.89 -5.96 -2.31
CA CYS A 18 -4.78 -6.47 -1.26
C CYS A 18 -6.24 -5.98 -1.40
N LEU A 19 -6.50 -4.94 -2.20
CA LEU A 19 -7.86 -4.39 -2.38
C LEU A 19 -8.84 -5.42 -2.94
N GLY A 20 -8.41 -6.28 -3.87
CA GLY A 20 -9.23 -7.35 -4.44
C GLY A 20 -9.84 -8.28 -3.39
N PRO A 21 -9.02 -9.03 -2.63
CA PRO A 21 -9.51 -9.95 -1.60
C PRO A 21 -10.20 -9.24 -0.44
N LEU A 22 -9.77 -8.03 -0.03
CA LEU A 22 -10.45 -7.30 1.04
C LEU A 22 -11.84 -6.82 0.62
N THR A 23 -12.02 -6.48 -0.66
CA THR A 23 -13.34 -6.11 -1.20
C THR A 23 -14.28 -7.31 -1.19
N GLU A 24 -13.81 -8.50 -1.55
CA GLU A 24 -14.59 -9.75 -1.46
C GLU A 24 -15.06 -9.99 -0.02
N ILE A 25 -14.15 -9.89 0.96
CA ILE A 25 -14.49 -10.02 2.39
C ILE A 25 -15.51 -8.96 2.84
N SER A 26 -15.37 -7.72 2.35
CA SER A 26 -16.32 -6.64 2.68
C SER A 26 -17.72 -6.95 2.15
N LEU A 27 -17.82 -7.42 0.91
CA LEU A 27 -19.09 -7.80 0.29
C LEU A 27 -19.76 -8.95 1.05
N ASP A 28 -19.00 -9.97 1.42
CA ASP A 28 -19.50 -11.11 2.21
C ASP A 28 -20.03 -10.70 3.59
N ASN A 29 -19.47 -9.62 4.16
CA ASN A 29 -19.90 -9.04 5.44
C ASN A 29 -20.99 -7.98 5.30
N GLY A 30 -21.70 -7.92 4.17
CA GLY A 30 -22.78 -6.97 3.94
C GLY A 30 -22.27 -5.55 3.69
N SER A 31 -21.16 -5.42 2.97
CA SER A 31 -20.47 -4.15 2.71
C SER A 31 -19.95 -3.46 3.98
N ALA A 32 -19.66 -4.24 5.01
CA ALA A 32 -19.03 -3.74 6.22
C ALA A 32 -17.57 -3.33 5.94
N PRO A 33 -17.04 -2.29 6.62
CA PRO A 33 -15.63 -1.92 6.52
C PRO A 33 -14.71 -3.06 6.94
N VAL A 34 -13.62 -3.25 6.19
CA VAL A 34 -12.55 -4.21 6.47
C VAL A 34 -11.23 -3.45 6.60
N GLU A 35 -10.45 -3.77 7.63
CA GLU A 35 -9.17 -3.14 7.90
C GLU A 35 -8.11 -3.49 6.84
N ILE A 36 -7.34 -2.50 6.41
CA ILE A 36 -6.22 -2.68 5.49
C ILE A 36 -4.96 -3.05 6.30
N PRO A 37 -4.25 -4.14 5.96
CA PRO A 37 -3.03 -4.52 6.66
C PRO A 37 -1.90 -3.50 6.48
N ASP A 38 -1.20 -3.17 7.56
CA ASP A 38 0.04 -2.40 7.48
C ASP A 38 1.21 -3.30 7.05
N PHE A 39 1.48 -3.35 5.74
CA PHE A 39 2.59 -4.11 5.16
C PHE A 39 3.98 -3.59 5.55
N THR A 40 4.07 -2.32 5.98
CA THR A 40 5.33 -1.68 6.38
C THR A 40 5.66 -1.86 7.86
N ARG A 41 4.70 -2.36 8.67
CA ARG A 41 4.83 -2.54 10.13
C ARG A 41 5.22 -1.25 10.85
N GLY A 42 4.54 -0.15 10.53
CA GLY A 42 4.80 1.19 11.04
C GLY A 42 5.96 1.90 10.34
N GLY A 43 6.54 1.30 9.31
CA GLY A 43 7.59 1.89 8.49
C GLY A 43 7.12 3.11 7.68
N TRP A 44 5.85 3.14 7.30
CA TRP A 44 5.23 4.22 6.52
C TRP A 44 5.42 5.62 7.16
N ASN A 45 5.43 5.70 8.50
CA ASN A 45 5.59 6.97 9.23
C ASN A 45 7.04 7.49 9.27
N LYS A 46 7.98 6.76 8.67
CA LYS A 46 9.40 7.15 8.60
C LYS A 46 9.85 7.47 7.17
N LEU A 47 8.98 7.22 6.18
CA LEU A 47 9.31 7.40 4.77
C LEU A 47 9.36 8.88 4.40
N GLN A 48 10.30 9.23 3.53
CA GLN A 48 10.33 10.55 2.89
C GLN A 48 9.23 10.61 1.85
N LYS A 49 8.60 11.78 1.69
CA LYS A 49 7.59 11.98 0.65
C LYS A 49 8.24 11.92 -0.73
N LEU A 50 7.48 11.40 -1.70
CA LEU A 50 7.88 11.44 -3.11
C LEU A 50 7.85 12.89 -3.60
N GLU A 51 8.98 13.37 -4.10
CA GLU A 51 9.14 14.69 -4.70
C GLU A 51 9.42 14.52 -6.20
N PHE A 52 8.54 15.05 -7.05
CA PHE A 52 8.73 15.02 -8.50
C PHE A 52 9.63 16.17 -8.93
N SER A 53 10.55 15.92 -9.86
CA SER A 53 11.30 17.00 -10.51
C SER A 53 10.37 17.80 -11.43
N GLU A 54 10.40 19.13 -11.31
CA GLU A 54 9.73 20.07 -12.23
C GLU A 54 10.24 20.00 -13.68
#